data_AF-Q810Q4-F1
#
_entry.id   AF-Q810Q4-F1
#
_cell.length_a   1.000
_cell.length_b   1.000
_cell.length_c   1.000
_cell.angle_alpha   90.00
_cell.angle_beta   90.00
_cell.angle_gamma   90.00
#
_symmetry.space_group_name_H-M   'P 1'
#
loop_
_entity.id
_entity.type
_entity.pdbx_description
1 polymer ?
#
loop_
_entity_poly.entity_id
_entity_poly.type
_entity_poly.pdbx_seq_one_letter_code
_entity_poly.pdbx_strand_id
1 'polypeptide(L)'
;MSQRQVLQVFELYQNARTRFVQMVAEQATKPQNIETLQNAGIMSLLRPLLLDVVPTIQQTAALALGRLANYNDDLAAAWALGQVGRHTPEHARAVAITNTLPVLLALYMSPESSEDLQVKSKKAIKNIIQKCTYLPALEPFLYDAPPNILKYVAGQFSKVLPHDSKARRLFVTSGGLKKIQEIKAEPGSILQEYINNINSCYPEEIVRYYSPGYSDILL
;
A
#
# COMPACT_ATOMS: atom_id res chain seq x y z
N MET A 1 -22.74 29.88 -46.61
CA MET A 1 -21.50 29.16 -46.23
C MET A 1 -21.12 28.23 -47.37
N SER A 2 -19.85 28.17 -47.76
CA SER A 2 -19.38 27.19 -48.75
C SER A 2 -19.37 25.78 -48.14
N GLN A 3 -19.52 24.74 -48.97
CA GLN A 3 -19.46 23.34 -48.54
C GLN A 3 -18.19 23.04 -47.71
N ARG A 4 -17.07 23.67 -48.07
CA ARG A 4 -15.81 23.61 -47.33
C ARG A 4 -15.91 24.17 -45.90
N GLN A 5 -16.62 25.27 -45.71
CA GLN A 5 -16.84 25.86 -44.38
C GLN A 5 -17.69 24.93 -43.49
N VAL A 6 -18.69 24.25 -44.06
CA VAL A 6 -19.53 23.30 -43.32
C VAL A 6 -18.69 22.11 -42.83
N LEU A 7 -17.91 21.48 -43.72
CA LEU A 7 -17.04 20.35 -43.36
C LEU A 7 -16.01 20.72 -42.29
N GLN A 8 -15.45 21.93 -42.36
CA GLN A 8 -14.48 22.42 -41.40
C GLN A 8 -15.04 22.49 -39.96
N VAL A 9 -16.34 22.79 -39.78
CA VAL A 9 -16.97 22.80 -38.46
C VAL A 9 -17.00 21.41 -37.83
N PHE A 10 -17.35 20.37 -38.61
CA PHE A 10 -17.37 18.99 -38.13
C PHE A 10 -15.97 18.48 -37.80
N GLU A 11 -14.98 18.81 -38.63
CA GLU A 11 -13.58 18.44 -38.41
C GLU A 11 -13.03 19.06 -37.12
N LEU A 12 -13.34 20.33 -36.87
CA LEU A 12 -12.96 21.00 -35.62
C LEU A 12 -13.56 20.31 -34.39
N TYR A 13 -14.84 19.97 -34.43
CA TYR A 13 -15.50 19.28 -33.32
C TYR A 13 -14.93 17.86 -33.09
N GLN A 14 -14.66 17.11 -34.16
CA GLN A 14 -14.00 15.81 -34.07
C GLN A 14 -12.61 15.93 -33.42
N ASN A 15 -11.79 16.89 -33.88
CA ASN A 15 -10.46 17.10 -33.33
C ASN A 15 -10.48 17.51 -31.85
N ALA A 16 -11.45 18.34 -31.46
CA ALA A 16 -11.66 18.71 -30.05
C ALA A 16 -12.00 17.50 -29.18
N ARG A 17 -12.92 16.63 -29.63
CA ARG A 17 -13.27 15.39 -28.92
C ARG A 17 -12.08 14.45 -28.79
N THR A 18 -11.35 14.21 -29.89
CA THR A 18 -10.14 13.38 -29.90
C THR A 18 -9.11 13.89 -28.89
N ARG A 19 -8.82 15.20 -28.92
CA ARG A 19 -7.86 15.80 -27.99
C ARG A 19 -8.33 15.69 -26.55
N PHE A 20 -9.62 15.92 -26.29
CA PHE A 20 -10.19 15.80 -24.96
C PHE A 20 -10.02 14.39 -24.39
N VAL A 21 -10.43 13.34 -25.12
CA VAL A 21 -10.33 11.96 -24.61
C VAL A 21 -8.88 11.53 -24.42
N GLN A 22 -7.96 11.96 -25.29
CA GLN A 22 -6.52 11.69 -25.14
C GLN A 22 -5.96 12.34 -23.87
N MET A 23 -6.24 13.62 -23.66
CA MET A 23 -5.79 14.35 -22.48
C MET A 23 -6.37 13.75 -21.20
N VAL A 24 -7.67 13.43 -21.17
CA VAL A 24 -8.30 12.80 -20.01
C VAL A 24 -7.69 11.43 -19.74
N ALA A 25 -7.49 10.60 -20.77
CA ALA A 25 -6.86 9.29 -20.61
C ALA A 25 -5.44 9.40 -20.06
N GLU A 26 -4.66 10.38 -20.51
CA GLU A 26 -3.32 10.66 -20.02
C GLU A 26 -3.35 11.18 -18.58
N GLN A 27 -4.19 12.16 -18.25
CA GLN A 27 -4.31 12.68 -16.89
C GLN A 27 -4.82 11.60 -15.93
N ALA A 28 -5.67 10.67 -16.39
CA ALA A 28 -6.16 9.55 -15.62
C ALA A 28 -5.11 8.44 -15.38
N THR A 29 -3.91 8.54 -15.97
CA THR A 29 -2.76 7.72 -15.53
C THR A 29 -2.16 8.24 -14.22
N LYS A 30 -2.39 9.52 -13.91
CA LYS A 30 -1.84 10.21 -12.75
C LYS A 30 -2.87 10.23 -11.62
N PRO A 31 -2.58 9.60 -10.48
CA PRO A 31 -3.50 9.43 -9.35
C PRO A 31 -4.01 10.73 -8.75
N GLN A 32 -3.10 11.69 -8.59
CA GLN A 32 -3.37 13.02 -8.06
C GLN A 32 -4.42 13.79 -8.85
N ASN A 33 -4.65 13.42 -10.11
CA ASN A 33 -5.64 14.07 -10.97
C ASN A 33 -7.02 13.41 -10.89
N ILE A 34 -7.13 12.19 -10.37
CA ILE A 34 -8.37 11.41 -10.41
C ILE A 34 -9.49 12.10 -9.65
N GLU A 35 -9.20 12.59 -8.44
CA GLU A 35 -10.17 13.32 -7.63
C GLU A 35 -10.62 14.62 -8.32
N THR A 36 -9.68 15.37 -8.91
CA THR A 36 -10.01 16.59 -9.68
C THR A 36 -10.87 16.27 -10.90
N LEU A 37 -10.55 15.21 -11.64
CA LEU A 37 -11.33 14.75 -12.79
C LEU A 37 -12.75 14.33 -12.37
N GLN A 38 -12.88 13.59 -11.27
CA GLN A 38 -14.18 13.19 -10.72
C GLN A 38 -15.00 14.39 -10.26
N ASN A 39 -14.40 15.33 -9.52
CA ASN A 39 -15.06 16.56 -9.08
C ASN A 39 -15.47 17.47 -10.24
N ALA A 40 -14.73 17.43 -11.35
CA ALA A 40 -15.09 18.10 -12.61
C ALA A 40 -16.22 17.39 -13.39
N GLY A 41 -16.74 16.27 -12.88
CA GLY A 41 -17.84 15.53 -13.51
C GLY A 41 -17.41 14.71 -14.72
N ILE A 42 -16.15 14.25 -14.80
CA ILE A 42 -15.61 13.59 -16.01
C ILE A 42 -16.45 12.40 -16.50
N MET A 43 -17.15 11.70 -15.59
CA MET A 43 -17.97 10.54 -15.91
C MET A 43 -19.17 10.90 -16.80
N SER A 44 -19.78 12.08 -16.62
CA SER A 44 -20.89 12.51 -17.47
C SER A 44 -20.41 12.91 -18.87
N LEU A 45 -19.17 13.42 -18.97
CA LEU A 45 -18.55 13.85 -20.21
C LEU A 45 -18.01 12.67 -21.05
N LEU A 46 -17.53 11.59 -20.42
CA LEU A 46 -17.06 10.40 -21.13
C LEU A 46 -18.21 9.53 -21.65
N ARG A 47 -19.36 9.47 -20.97
CA ARG A 47 -20.53 8.67 -21.37
C ARG A 47 -20.93 8.83 -22.85
N PRO A 48 -21.16 10.05 -23.39
CA PRO A 48 -21.52 10.20 -24.80
C PRO A 48 -20.37 9.80 -25.73
N LEU A 49 -19.11 9.95 -25.31
CA LEU A 49 -17.93 9.63 -26.12
C LEU A 49 -17.65 8.13 -26.24
N LEU A 50 -18.22 7.30 -25.34
CA LEU A 50 -18.22 5.84 -25.48
C LEU A 50 -19.08 5.35 -26.65
N LEU A 51 -20.02 6.18 -27.09
CA LEU A 51 -20.91 5.92 -28.23
C LEU A 51 -20.51 6.77 -29.45
N ASP A 52 -19.28 7.29 -29.47
CA ASP A 52 -18.79 8.12 -30.57
C ASP A 52 -18.72 7.30 -31.87
N VAL A 53 -19.08 7.94 -32.99
CA VAL A 53 -19.01 7.35 -34.34
C VAL A 53 -17.56 7.13 -34.80
N VAL A 54 -16.59 7.83 -34.21
CA VAL A 54 -15.17 7.69 -34.53
C VAL A 54 -14.54 6.64 -33.60
N PRO A 55 -14.04 5.50 -34.13
CA PRO A 55 -13.56 4.39 -33.31
C PRO A 55 -12.42 4.76 -32.34
N THR A 56 -11.50 5.63 -32.76
CA THR A 56 -10.38 6.05 -31.92
C THR A 56 -10.83 6.86 -30.71
N ILE A 57 -11.87 7.70 -30.86
CA ILE A 57 -12.45 8.47 -29.76
C ILE A 57 -13.13 7.52 -28.77
N GLN A 58 -13.95 6.59 -29.29
CA GLN A 58 -14.62 5.57 -28.49
C GLN A 58 -13.63 4.73 -27.67
N GLN A 59 -12.60 4.19 -28.32
CA GLN A 59 -11.58 3.36 -27.66
C GLN A 59 -10.83 4.14 -26.57
N THR A 60 -10.46 5.39 -26.86
CA THR A 60 -9.73 6.23 -25.90
C THR A 60 -10.62 6.64 -24.72
N ALA A 61 -11.91 6.90 -24.96
CA ALA A 61 -12.88 7.16 -23.90
C ALA A 61 -13.08 5.92 -23.00
N ALA A 62 -13.16 4.73 -23.59
CA ALA A 62 -13.25 3.47 -22.83
C ALA A 62 -11.98 3.22 -21.99
N LEU A 63 -10.80 3.50 -22.55
CA LEU A 63 -9.53 3.41 -21.84
C LEU A 63 -9.47 4.39 -20.65
N ALA A 64 -9.86 5.66 -20.87
CA ALA A 64 -9.92 6.67 -19.81
C ALA A 64 -10.86 6.23 -18.68
N LEU A 65 -12.03 5.69 -19.03
CA LEU A 65 -13.01 5.18 -18.08
C LEU A 65 -12.45 3.99 -17.29
N GLY A 66 -11.80 3.03 -17.96
CA GLY A 66 -11.20 1.87 -17.31
C GLY A 66 -10.12 2.28 -16.31
N ARG A 67 -9.29 3.27 -16.65
CA ARG A 67 -8.31 3.85 -15.72
C ARG A 67 -9.01 4.46 -14.50
N LEU A 68 -10.00 5.33 -14.71
CA LEU A 68 -10.75 5.96 -13.62
C LEU A 68 -11.44 4.93 -12.69
N ALA A 69 -11.96 3.84 -13.26
CA ALA A 69 -12.61 2.76 -12.51
C ALA A 69 -11.62 1.98 -11.64
N ASN A 70 -10.44 1.65 -12.17
CA ASN A 70 -9.40 0.93 -11.42
C ASN A 70 -8.93 1.69 -10.16
N TYR A 71 -9.06 3.01 -10.12
CA TYR A 71 -8.63 3.80 -8.97
C TYR A 71 -9.69 3.96 -7.87
N ASN A 72 -10.91 3.41 -8.02
CA ASN A 72 -11.98 3.61 -7.04
C ASN A 72 -12.08 2.47 -6.00
N ASP A 73 -12.06 1.21 -6.43
CA ASP A 73 -12.37 0.09 -5.53
C ASP A 73 -11.20 -0.28 -4.60
N ASP A 74 -9.99 -0.41 -5.12
CA ASP A 74 -8.80 -0.74 -4.30
C ASP A 74 -8.47 0.39 -3.32
N LEU A 75 -8.71 1.64 -3.73
CA LEU A 75 -8.50 2.82 -2.91
C LEU A 75 -9.50 2.90 -1.76
N ALA A 76 -10.79 2.69 -2.07
CA ALA A 76 -11.86 2.65 -1.08
C ALA A 76 -11.65 1.48 -0.11
N ALA A 77 -11.28 0.30 -0.63
CA ALA A 77 -10.99 -0.89 0.16
C ALA A 77 -9.80 -0.67 1.09
N ALA A 78 -8.66 -0.17 0.58
CA ALA A 78 -7.48 0.12 1.39
C ALA A 78 -7.78 1.12 2.51
N TRP A 79 -8.54 2.17 2.20
CA TRP A 79 -8.96 3.14 3.20
C TRP A 79 -9.87 2.51 4.27
N ALA A 80 -10.91 1.78 3.86
CA ALA A 80 -11.88 1.15 4.76
C ALA A 80 -11.23 0.13 5.69
N LEU A 81 -10.35 -0.73 5.15
CA LEU A 81 -9.56 -1.68 5.94
C LEU A 81 -8.69 -0.98 6.99
N GLY A 82 -8.06 0.13 6.60
CA GLY A 82 -7.30 0.98 7.51
C GLY A 82 -8.14 1.66 8.60
N GLN A 83 -9.43 1.90 8.35
CA GLN A 83 -10.37 2.38 9.38
C GLN A 83 -10.72 1.23 10.33
N VAL A 84 -11.19 0.10 9.81
CA VAL A 84 -11.60 -1.06 10.62
C VAL A 84 -10.46 -1.51 11.55
N GLY A 85 -9.26 -1.69 11.00
CA GLY A 85 -8.11 -2.18 11.76
C GLY A 85 -7.58 -1.22 12.82
N ARG A 86 -7.90 0.09 12.77
CA ARG A 86 -7.39 1.05 13.77
C ARG A 86 -8.21 1.08 15.07
N HIS A 87 -9.43 0.53 15.05
CA HIS A 87 -10.38 0.70 16.16
C HIS A 87 -10.05 -0.16 17.36
N THR A 88 -9.92 -1.48 17.18
CA THR A 88 -9.64 -2.42 18.28
C THR A 88 -8.63 -3.48 17.86
N PRO A 89 -7.91 -4.11 18.81
CA PRO A 89 -7.03 -5.23 18.51
C PRO A 89 -7.74 -6.41 17.84
N GLU A 90 -9.01 -6.66 18.20
CA GLU A 90 -9.83 -7.73 17.60
C GLU A 90 -10.10 -7.46 16.13
N HIS A 91 -10.44 -6.21 15.76
CA HIS A 91 -10.63 -5.82 14.36
C HIS A 91 -9.31 -5.88 13.58
N ALA A 92 -8.21 -5.39 14.16
CA ALA A 92 -6.89 -5.47 13.54
C ALA A 92 -6.49 -6.93 13.27
N ARG A 93 -6.74 -7.82 14.23
CA ARG A 93 -6.51 -9.26 14.08
C ARG A 93 -7.39 -9.86 12.98
N ALA A 94 -8.68 -9.54 12.96
CA ALA A 94 -9.59 -10.04 11.93
C ALA A 94 -9.12 -9.67 10.52
N VAL A 95 -8.70 -8.41 10.32
CA VAL A 95 -8.15 -7.92 9.05
C VAL A 95 -6.79 -8.54 8.73
N ALA A 96 -5.95 -8.84 9.73
CA ALA A 96 -4.65 -9.45 9.50
C ALA A 96 -4.76 -10.92 9.07
N ILE A 97 -5.70 -11.67 9.64
CA ILE A 97 -5.89 -13.11 9.36
C ILE A 97 -6.42 -13.36 7.94
N THR A 98 -7.15 -12.41 7.36
CA THR A 98 -7.66 -12.51 5.99
C THR A 98 -6.61 -12.26 4.90
N ASN A 99 -5.30 -12.28 5.24
CA ASN A 99 -4.19 -12.01 4.33
C ASN A 99 -4.30 -10.65 3.59
N THR A 100 -4.98 -9.69 4.19
CA THR A 100 -5.17 -8.36 3.60
C THR A 100 -3.91 -7.50 3.69
N LEU A 101 -3.09 -7.70 4.73
CA LEU A 101 -1.85 -6.95 4.91
C LEU A 101 -0.86 -7.17 3.74
N PRO A 102 -0.59 -8.42 3.26
CA PRO A 102 0.28 -8.62 2.10
C PRO A 102 -0.20 -7.92 0.83
N VAL A 103 -1.52 -7.93 0.59
CA VAL A 103 -2.12 -7.23 -0.55
C VAL A 103 -1.88 -5.73 -0.46
N LEU A 104 -2.13 -5.13 0.72
CA LEU A 104 -1.86 -3.70 0.93
C LEU A 104 -0.37 -3.37 0.75
N LEU A 105 0.53 -4.27 1.15
CA LEU A 105 1.97 -4.08 0.95
C LEU A 105 2.35 -4.12 -0.52
N ALA A 106 1.80 -5.06 -1.29
CA ALA A 106 2.00 -5.12 -2.73
C ALA A 106 1.46 -3.86 -3.43
N LEU A 107 0.28 -3.38 -3.05
CA LEU A 107 -0.28 -2.12 -3.55
C LEU A 107 0.60 -0.92 -3.18
N TYR A 108 1.20 -0.91 -2.00
CA TYR A 108 2.13 0.14 -1.59
C TYR A 108 3.45 0.12 -2.39
N MET A 109 3.98 -1.07 -2.70
CA MET A 109 5.27 -1.24 -3.35
C MET A 109 5.21 -1.22 -4.88
N SER A 110 4.03 -1.44 -5.48
CA SER A 110 3.89 -1.46 -6.93
C SER A 110 4.12 -0.07 -7.54
N PRO A 111 5.02 0.07 -8.52
CA PRO A 111 5.23 1.34 -9.25
C PRO A 111 4.03 1.70 -10.15
N GLU A 112 3.18 0.73 -10.46
CA GLU A 112 1.93 0.93 -11.21
C GLU A 112 0.81 1.48 -10.32
N SER A 113 0.96 1.33 -9.00
CA SER A 113 0.01 1.87 -8.04
C SER A 113 0.04 3.39 -8.01
N SER A 114 -1.14 3.89 -7.72
CA SER A 114 -1.39 5.31 -7.58
C SER A 114 -0.67 5.90 -6.35
N GLU A 115 -0.11 7.11 -6.38
CA GLU A 115 0.51 7.75 -5.20
C GLU A 115 -0.49 7.82 -4.03
N ASP A 116 -1.74 8.19 -4.30
CA ASP A 116 -2.79 8.20 -3.27
C ASP A 116 -3.12 6.79 -2.74
N LEU A 117 -3.13 5.78 -3.62
CA LEU A 117 -3.30 4.38 -3.25
C LEU A 117 -2.12 3.87 -2.41
N GLN A 118 -0.89 4.24 -2.75
CA GLN A 118 0.30 3.92 -1.99
C GLN A 118 0.24 4.60 -0.61
N VAL A 119 -0.12 5.88 -0.55
CA VAL A 119 -0.27 6.64 0.71
C VAL A 119 -1.35 6.03 1.60
N LYS A 120 -2.52 5.70 1.05
CA LYS A 120 -3.63 5.09 1.79
C LYS A 120 -3.31 3.66 2.22
N SER A 121 -2.70 2.85 1.35
CA SER A 121 -2.26 1.50 1.67
C SER A 121 -1.22 1.52 2.79
N LYS A 122 -0.21 2.38 2.71
CA LYS A 122 0.77 2.58 3.78
C LYS A 122 0.12 3.00 5.09
N LYS A 123 -0.83 3.95 5.04
CA LYS A 123 -1.56 4.41 6.23
C LYS A 123 -2.41 3.29 6.84
N ALA A 124 -3.07 2.48 6.01
CA ALA A 124 -3.85 1.33 6.45
C ALA A 124 -2.96 0.28 7.11
N ILE A 125 -1.84 -0.11 6.48
CA ILE A 125 -0.84 -1.03 7.02
C ILE A 125 -0.39 -0.56 8.40
N LYS A 126 0.04 0.70 8.52
CA LYS A 126 0.47 1.28 9.80
C LYS A 126 -0.63 1.16 10.87
N ASN A 127 -1.85 1.58 10.55
CA ASN A 127 -2.97 1.56 11.49
C ASN A 127 -3.30 0.14 11.99
N ILE A 128 -3.29 -0.84 11.07
CA ILE A 128 -3.57 -2.24 11.38
C ILE A 128 -2.44 -2.81 12.25
N ILE A 129 -1.17 -2.64 11.84
CA ILE A 129 -0.01 -3.17 12.58
C ILE A 129 0.02 -2.65 14.01
N GLN A 130 -0.15 -1.33 14.20
CA GLN A 130 -0.07 -0.71 15.53
C GLN A 130 -1.17 -1.15 16.51
N LYS A 131 -2.20 -1.86 16.02
CA LYS A 131 -3.29 -2.40 16.84
C LYS A 131 -3.32 -3.94 16.86
N CYS A 132 -2.69 -4.61 15.90
CA CYS A 132 -2.70 -6.05 15.81
C CYS A 132 -1.84 -6.68 16.90
N THR A 133 -2.44 -7.47 17.78
CA THR A 133 -1.74 -8.26 18.81
C THR A 133 -1.42 -9.68 18.35
N TYR A 134 -1.90 -10.08 17.17
CA TYR A 134 -1.64 -11.40 16.59
C TYR A 134 -0.33 -11.40 15.79
N LEU A 135 0.77 -11.63 16.51
CA LEU A 135 2.13 -11.57 15.98
C LEU A 135 2.43 -12.49 14.78
N PRO A 136 1.88 -13.71 14.65
CA PRO A 136 2.14 -14.57 13.48
C PRO A 136 1.76 -13.93 12.14
N ALA A 137 0.71 -13.10 12.10
CA ALA A 137 0.33 -12.39 10.87
C ALA A 137 1.24 -11.19 10.56
N LEU A 138 1.99 -10.69 11.55
CA LEU A 138 2.91 -9.57 11.39
C LEU A 138 4.34 -10.03 11.06
N GLU A 139 4.70 -11.26 11.41
CA GLU A 139 6.05 -11.77 11.22
C GLU A 139 6.56 -11.76 9.77
N PRO A 140 5.76 -12.11 8.74
CA PRO A 140 6.21 -11.99 7.35
C PRO A 140 6.69 -10.58 6.97
N PHE A 141 6.12 -9.55 7.61
CA PHE A 141 6.49 -8.15 7.37
C PHE A 141 7.87 -7.79 7.92
N LEU A 142 8.47 -8.62 8.79
CA LEU A 142 9.87 -8.43 9.17
C LEU A 142 10.83 -8.73 8.02
N TYR A 143 10.39 -9.54 7.04
CA TYR A 143 11.19 -9.94 5.88
C TYR A 143 10.85 -9.08 4.66
N ASP A 144 9.56 -8.87 4.41
CA ASP A 144 9.09 -8.28 3.14
C ASP A 144 8.92 -6.76 3.20
N ALA A 145 8.76 -6.18 4.40
CA ALA A 145 8.41 -4.76 4.49
C ALA A 145 9.64 -3.84 4.35
N PRO A 146 9.50 -2.71 3.63
CA PRO A 146 10.55 -1.71 3.53
C PRO A 146 10.82 -1.02 4.89
N PRO A 147 12.00 -0.41 5.09
CA PRO A 147 12.42 0.14 6.38
C PRO A 147 11.43 1.12 7.03
N ASN A 148 10.70 1.87 6.22
CA ASN A 148 9.71 2.85 6.69
C ASN A 148 8.42 2.23 7.25
N ILE A 149 8.10 0.97 6.91
CA ILE A 149 7.02 0.17 7.49
C ILE A 149 7.56 -0.74 8.59
N LEU A 150 8.75 -1.32 8.40
CA LEU A 150 9.42 -2.25 9.31
C LEU A 150 9.47 -1.74 10.75
N LYS A 151 9.73 -0.44 10.95
CA LYS A 151 9.74 0.17 12.29
C LYS A 151 8.43 0.04 13.06
N TYR A 152 7.29 0.01 12.37
CA TYR A 152 5.98 -0.18 13.02
C TYR A 152 5.75 -1.64 13.40
N VAL A 153 6.28 -2.57 12.59
CA VAL A 153 6.25 -4.01 12.89
C VAL A 153 7.08 -4.26 14.15
N ALA A 154 8.35 -3.86 14.15
CA ALA A 154 9.23 -3.98 15.33
C ALA A 154 8.65 -3.30 16.58
N GLY A 155 8.06 -2.11 16.41
CA GLY A 155 7.39 -1.40 17.50
C GLY A 155 6.13 -2.09 18.04
N GLN A 156 5.50 -2.98 17.27
CA GLN A 156 4.38 -3.78 17.77
C GLN A 156 4.88 -5.03 18.50
N PHE A 157 5.90 -5.72 17.96
CA PHE A 157 6.55 -6.83 18.65
C PHE A 157 7.11 -6.41 20.02
N SER A 158 7.76 -5.25 20.10
CA SER A 158 8.32 -4.72 21.35
C SER A 158 7.27 -4.45 22.43
N LYS A 159 6.01 -4.22 22.05
CA LYS A 159 4.90 -4.01 22.98
C LYS A 159 4.21 -5.30 23.41
N VAL A 160 4.10 -6.28 22.51
CA VAL A 160 3.32 -7.49 22.75
C VAL A 160 4.17 -8.59 23.40
N LEU A 161 5.41 -8.78 22.97
CA LEU A 161 6.29 -9.85 23.47
C LEU A 161 6.53 -9.83 25.00
N PRO A 162 6.69 -8.67 25.67
CA PRO A 162 6.87 -8.64 27.12
C PRO A 162 5.70 -9.26 27.90
N HIS A 163 4.50 -9.25 27.31
CA HIS A 163 3.26 -9.69 27.96
C HIS A 163 2.75 -11.05 27.48
N ASP A 164 3.37 -11.65 26.45
CA ASP A 164 2.94 -12.92 25.86
C ASP A 164 4.10 -13.93 25.79
N SER A 165 4.15 -14.84 26.76
CA SER A 165 5.17 -15.89 26.84
C SER A 165 5.06 -16.93 25.71
N LYS A 166 3.86 -17.19 25.19
CA LYS A 166 3.66 -18.12 24.06
C LYS A 166 4.20 -17.50 22.78
N ALA A 167 3.90 -16.23 22.55
CA ALA A 167 4.42 -15.51 21.39
C ALA A 167 5.94 -15.38 21.42
N ARG A 168 6.56 -15.17 22.60
CA ARG A 168 8.03 -15.20 22.73
C ARG A 168 8.64 -16.51 22.26
N ARG A 169 8.10 -17.64 22.71
CA ARG A 169 8.59 -18.96 22.29
C ARG A 169 8.46 -19.14 20.78
N LEU A 170 7.29 -18.80 20.22
CA LEU A 170 7.03 -18.91 18.79
C LEU A 170 8.00 -18.06 17.97
N PHE A 171 8.21 -16.80 18.38
CA PHE A 171 9.07 -15.84 17.69
C PHE A 171 10.54 -16.25 17.57
N VAL A 172 11.04 -17.02 18.54
CA VAL A 172 12.38 -17.62 18.45
C VAL A 172 12.37 -18.78 17.47
N THR A 173 11.41 -19.70 17.59
CA THR A 173 11.36 -20.91 16.76
C THR A 173 11.07 -20.64 15.29
N SER A 174 10.35 -19.55 14.97
CA SER A 174 10.04 -19.14 13.60
C SER A 174 11.17 -18.34 12.93
N GLY A 175 12.22 -17.99 13.68
CA GLY A 175 13.34 -17.20 13.18
C GLY A 175 13.15 -15.68 13.26
N GLY A 176 12.03 -15.20 13.80
CA GLY A 176 11.76 -13.78 13.99
C GLY A 176 12.84 -13.06 14.83
N LEU A 177 13.34 -13.68 15.90
CA LEU A 177 14.42 -13.10 16.72
C LEU A 177 15.72 -12.93 15.95
N LYS A 178 16.07 -13.92 15.10
CA LYS A 178 17.23 -13.83 14.20
C LYS A 178 17.06 -12.66 13.25
N LYS A 179 15.86 -12.52 12.66
CA LYS A 179 15.60 -11.42 11.74
C LYS A 179 15.74 -10.05 12.41
N ILE A 180 15.31 -9.91 13.67
CA ILE A 180 15.48 -8.69 14.46
C ILE A 180 16.97 -8.33 14.63
N GLN A 181 17.86 -9.30 14.85
CA GLN A 181 19.30 -9.00 14.99
C GLN A 181 19.94 -8.53 13.67
N GLU A 182 19.38 -8.92 12.52
CA GLU A 182 19.86 -8.49 11.20
C GLU A 182 19.45 -7.04 10.86
N ILE A 183 18.48 -6.47 11.58
CA ILE A 183 17.99 -5.11 11.32
C ILE A 183 19.05 -4.09 11.73
N LYS A 184 19.57 -3.36 10.75
CA LYS A 184 20.45 -2.21 10.99
C LYS A 184 19.62 -1.02 11.46
N ALA A 185 19.83 -0.60 12.71
CA ALA A 185 19.23 0.60 13.27
C ALA A 185 20.31 1.64 13.61
N GLU A 186 20.00 2.91 13.42
CA GLU A 186 20.90 3.99 13.80
C GLU A 186 20.96 4.10 15.34
N PRO A 187 22.15 4.29 15.94
CA PRO A 187 22.29 4.48 17.38
C PRO A 187 21.40 5.63 17.88
N GLY A 188 20.61 5.37 18.93
CA GLY A 188 19.67 6.34 19.50
C GLY A 188 18.35 6.50 18.73
N SER A 189 18.12 5.74 17.65
CA SER A 189 16.83 5.73 16.97
C SER A 189 15.75 4.96 17.75
N ILE A 190 14.49 5.32 17.52
CA ILE A 190 13.33 4.59 18.08
C ILE A 190 13.33 3.12 17.65
N LEU A 191 13.85 2.81 16.46
CA LEU A 191 13.96 1.43 15.99
C LEU A 191 14.94 0.63 16.87
N GLN A 192 16.08 1.22 17.25
CA GLN A 192 17.03 0.61 18.17
C GLN A 192 16.38 0.36 19.54
N GLU A 193 15.59 1.29 20.06
CA GLU A 193 14.85 1.09 21.31
C GLU A 193 13.88 -0.09 21.21
N TYR A 194 13.16 -0.23 20.09
CA TYR A 194 12.28 -1.38 19.87
C TYR A 194 13.05 -2.70 19.82
N ILE A 195 14.19 -2.74 19.14
CA ILE A 195 15.06 -3.92 19.10
C ILE A 195 15.55 -4.28 20.51
N ASN A 196 16.00 -3.29 21.28
CA ASN A 196 16.48 -3.51 22.65
C ASN A 196 15.37 -4.04 23.57
N ASN A 197 14.15 -3.52 23.46
CA ASN A 197 12.99 -4.01 24.21
C ASN A 197 12.57 -5.42 23.80
N ILE A 198 12.73 -5.80 22.54
CA ILE A 198 12.52 -7.18 22.09
C ILE A 198 13.61 -8.07 22.67
N ASN A 199 14.87 -7.65 22.62
CA ASN A 199 16.00 -8.43 23.11
C ASN A 199 15.92 -8.68 24.62
N SER A 200 15.45 -7.72 25.41
CA SER A 200 15.27 -7.88 26.88
C SER A 200 14.20 -8.91 27.26
N CYS A 201 13.40 -9.37 26.31
CA CYS A 201 12.44 -10.46 26.52
C CYS A 201 13.09 -11.85 26.56
N TYR A 202 14.37 -11.97 26.19
CA TYR A 202 15.12 -13.21 26.03
C TYR A 202 16.43 -13.20 26.83
N PRO A 203 16.95 -14.37 27.23
CA PRO A 203 18.27 -14.48 27.82
C PRO A 203 19.36 -13.96 26.88
N GLU A 204 20.41 -13.36 27.44
CA GLU A 204 21.48 -12.73 26.66
C GLU A 204 22.20 -13.73 25.76
N GLU A 205 22.35 -14.98 26.20
CA GLU A 205 22.97 -16.06 25.45
C GLU A 205 22.17 -16.38 24.17
N ILE A 206 20.84 -16.35 24.25
CA ILE A 206 19.96 -16.59 23.12
C ILE A 206 20.06 -15.43 22.13
N VAL A 207 20.07 -14.19 22.61
CA VAL A 207 20.24 -13.01 21.77
C VAL A 207 21.59 -13.07 21.04
N ARG A 208 22.67 -13.33 21.78
CA ARG A 208 24.03 -13.47 21.24
C ARG A 208 24.13 -14.58 20.20
N TYR A 209 23.50 -15.74 20.44
CA TYR A 209 23.48 -16.86 19.49
C TYR A 209 22.92 -16.47 18.11
N TYR A 210 21.91 -15.61 18.09
CA TYR A 210 21.28 -15.14 16.84
C TYR A 210 21.90 -13.86 16.28
N SER A 211 22.87 -13.24 16.97
CA SER A 211 23.54 -12.03 16.48
C SER A 211 24.44 -12.34 15.27
N PRO A 212 24.48 -11.45 14.26
CA PRO A 212 25.39 -11.59 13.12
C PRO A 212 26.85 -11.73 13.57
N GLY A 213 27.56 -12.72 13.02
CA GLY A 213 28.98 -12.98 13.32
C GLY A 213 29.26 -13.86 14.54
N TYR A 214 28.24 -14.34 15.26
CA TYR A 214 28.46 -15.23 16.42
C TYR A 214 29.08 -16.58 16.03
N SER A 215 28.75 -17.12 14.85
CA SER A 215 29.35 -18.35 14.32
C SER A 215 30.87 -18.26 14.16
N ASP A 216 31.39 -17.06 13.90
CA ASP A 216 32.80 -16.82 13.63
C ASP A 216 33.62 -16.74 14.93
N ILE A 217 32.96 -16.63 16.08
CA ILE A 217 33.57 -16.59 17.43
C ILE A 217 33.70 -18.01 18.01
N LEU A 218 32.99 -18.99 17.46
CA LEU A 218 32.98 -20.39 17.91
C LEU A 218 34.00 -21.28 17.15
N LEU A 219 34.66 -20.74 16.12
CA LEU A 219 35.70 -21.38 15.29
C LEU A 219 37.08 -20.84 15.66
#